data_AF-U2QM17-F1
#
_entry.id   AF-U2QM17-F1
#
_cell.length_a   1.000
_cell.length_b   1.000
_cell.length_c   1.000
_cell.angle_alpha   90.00
_cell.angle_beta   90.00
_cell.angle_gamma   90.00
#
_symmetry.space_group_name_H-M   'P 1'
#
loop_
_entity.id
_entity.type
_entity.pdbx_description
1 polymer ?
#
loop_
_entity_poly.entity_id
_entity_poly.type
_entity_poly.pdbx_seq_one_letter_code
_entity_poly.pdbx_strand_id
1 'polypeptide(L)' 'MSAIKIENLTFSYYGYVKPIFENVSFSFDTNWKIGLIGRNGIDRYNLFSNDH' A
#
# COMPACT_ATOMS: atom_id res chain seq x y z
N MET A 1 -10.12 7.91 -21.74
CA MET A 1 -10.38 7.49 -20.35
C MET A 1 -9.94 6.04 -20.23
N SER A 2 -8.99 5.75 -19.35
CA SER A 2 -8.60 4.37 -19.04
C SER A 2 -9.13 4.03 -17.65
N ALA A 3 -9.75 2.86 -17.50
CA ALA A 3 -10.23 2.36 -16.22
C ALA A 3 -9.34 1.18 -15.82
N ILE A 4 -8.78 1.23 -14.62
CA ILE A 4 -8.07 0.09 -14.06
C ILE A 4 -9.05 -0.65 -13.16
N LYS A 5 -9.19 -1.95 -13.45
CA LYS A 5 -10.07 -2.86 -12.73
C LYS A 5 -9.20 -3.92 -12.05
N ILE A 6 -9.40 -4.09 -10.76
CA ILE A 6 -8.82 -5.17 -9.98
C ILE A 6 -9.99 -6.06 -9.55
N GLU A 7 -9.90 -7.35 -9.87
CA GLU A 7 -10.92 -8.33 -9.55
C GLU A 7 -10.31 -9.46 -8.72
N ASN A 8 -11.05 -9.89 -7.69
CA ASN A 8 -10.72 -11.05 -6.88
C ASN A 8 -9.32 -10.97 -6.23
N LEU A 9 -8.89 -9.77 -5.82
CA LEU A 9 -7.60 -9.57 -5.15
C LEU A 9 -7.62 -10.28 -3.80
N THR A 10 -6.70 -11.23 -3.66
CA THR A 10 -6.36 -11.84 -2.38
C THR A 10 -4.88 -11.65 -2.14
N PHE A 11 -4.51 -11.06 -0.99
CA PHE A 11 -3.13 -10.73 -0.66
C PHE A 11 -2.82 -11.10 0.79
N SER A 12 -1.70 -11.79 1.01
CA SER A 12 -1.18 -12.14 2.33
C SER A 12 0.34 -12.00 2.34
N TYR A 13 0.91 -11.69 3.52
CA TYR A 13 2.36 -11.81 3.71
C TYR A 13 2.75 -13.27 3.95
N TYR A 14 3.99 -13.61 3.56
CA TYR A 14 4.54 -14.93 3.82
C TYR A 14 4.53 -15.23 5.32
N GLY A 15 4.02 -16.41 5.70
CA GLY A 15 3.88 -16.82 7.10
C GLY A 15 2.64 -16.29 7.83
N TYR A 16 1.82 -15.44 7.21
CA TYR A 16 0.53 -15.03 7.78
C TYR A 16 -0.58 -16.02 7.40
N VAL A 17 -1.29 -16.53 8.40
CA VAL A 17 -2.40 -17.48 8.23
C VAL A 17 -3.64 -16.81 7.63
N LYS A 18 -3.84 -15.51 7.90
CA LYS A 18 -5.01 -14.76 7.44
C LYS A 18 -4.63 -13.76 6.35
N PRO A 19 -5.33 -13.75 5.20
CA PRO A 19 -5.12 -12.74 4.17
C PRO A 19 -5.50 -11.33 4.65
N ILE A 20 -4.75 -10.33 4.17
CA ILE A 20 -5.00 -8.90 4.41
C ILE A 20 -6.15 -8.42 3.54
N PHE A 21 -6.15 -8.84 2.28
CA PHE A 21 -7.27 -8.67 1.37
C PHE A 21 -7.76 -10.05 0.99
N GLU A 22 -9.07 -10.27 1.07
CA GLU A 22 -9.71 -11.53 0.68
C GLU A 22 -10.83 -11.22 -0.30
N ASN A 23 -10.67 -11.69 -1.53
CA ASN A 23 -11.65 -11.56 -2.61
C ASN A 23 -12.18 -10.12 -2.83
N VAL A 24 -11.28 -9.14 -2.82
CA VAL A 24 -11.65 -7.72 -2.97
C VAL A 24 -11.61 -7.32 -4.45
N SER A 25 -12.64 -6.61 -4.91
CA SER A 25 -12.73 -6.08 -6.27
C SER A 25 -12.98 -4.58 -6.24
N PHE A 26 -12.25 -3.82 -7.05
CA PHE A 26 -12.36 -2.37 -7.13
C PHE A 26 -11.99 -1.85 -8.51
N SER A 27 -12.58 -0.73 -8.89
CA SER A 27 -12.40 -0.10 -10.19
C SER A 27 -12.16 1.39 -9.99
N PHE A 28 -11.20 1.94 -10.70
CA PHE A 28 -10.87 3.37 -10.64
C PHE A 28 -10.52 3.93 -12.01
N ASP A 29 -10.94 5.17 -12.26
CA ASP A 29 -10.62 5.90 -13.49
C ASP A 29 -9.22 6.48 -13.38
N THR A 30 -8.32 6.18 -14.31
CA THR A 30 -6.94 6.69 -14.38
C THR A 30 -6.78 8.22 -14.32
N ASN A 31 -7.86 8.99 -14.50
CA ASN A 31 -7.88 10.43 -14.25
C ASN A 31 -7.76 10.81 -12.76
N TRP A 32 -7.95 9.86 -11.84
CA TRP A 32 -7.63 10.07 -10.44
C TRP A 32 -6.10 10.16 -10.26
N LYS A 33 -5.61 11.25 -9.65
CA LYS A 33 -4.23 11.28 -9.17
C LYS A 33 -4.16 10.30 -8.00
N ILE A 34 -3.68 9.08 -8.23
CA ILE A 34 -3.35 8.12 -7.17
C ILE A 34 -2.18 8.69 -6.38
N GLY A 35 -2.47 9.63 -5.48
CA GLY A 35 -1.62 9.81 -4.32
C GLY A 35 -1.77 8.54 -3.51
N LEU A 36 -0.76 7.66 -3.57
CA LEU A 36 -0.53 6.65 -2.55
C LEU A 36 -0.44 7.38 -1.21
N ILE A 37 -1.55 7.57 -0.52
CA ILE A 37 -1.56 7.94 0.91
C ILE A 37 -1.31 6.65 1.70
N GLY A 38 -0.19 6.00 1.42
CA GLY A 38 0.46 5.19 2.44
C GLY A 38 1.14 6.20 3.35
N ARG A 39 0.91 6.14 4.66
CA ARG A 39 1.84 6.75 5.60
C ARG A 39 3.24 6.38 5.14
N ASN A 40 4.05 7.35 4.70
CA ASN A 40 5.48 7.17 4.72
C ASN A 40 5.80 6.69 6.13
N GLY A 41 6.39 5.50 6.27
CA GLY A 41 6.83 5.00 7.56
C GLY A 41 7.64 6.09 8.23
N ILE A 42 7.11 6.64 9.33
CA ILE A 42 7.76 7.70 10.09
C ILE A 42 8.77 7.09 11.05
N ASP A 43 9.62 6.21 10.54
CA ASP A 43 10.60 5.52 11.37
C ASP A 43 12.02 5.76 10.87
N ARG A 44 12.22 6.72 9.97
CA ARG A 44 13.54 7.37 9.81
C ARG A 44 13.66 8.55 10.78
N TYR A 45 13.76 8.24 12.08
CA TYR A 45 14.68 9.03 12.89
C TYR A 45 16.07 8.43 12.68
N ASN A 46 16.84 9.10 11.83
CA ASN A 46 18.27 8.89 11.69
C ASN A 46 18.92 8.95 13.08
N LEU A 47 19.63 7.88 13.42
CA LEU A 47 20.72 7.88 14.38
C LEU A 47 21.76 8.90 13.90
N PHE A 48 21.72 10.12 14.43
CA PHE A 48 22.88 11.02 14.40
C PHE A 48 23.59 10.90 15.74
N SER A 49 24.59 10.02 15.77
CA SER A 49 25.77 10.23 16.58
C SER A 49 26.52 11.44 16.02
N ASN A 50 26.57 12.57 16.74
CA ASN A 50 27.78 13.38 16.83
C ASN A 50 27.69 14.45 17.95
N ASP A 51 28.70 14.41 18.81
CA ASP A 51 29.38 15.51 19.52
C ASP A 51 28.59 16.46 20.44
N HIS A 52 28.65 16.16 21.75
CA HIS A 52 29.35 17.00 22.74
C HIS A 52 29.93 16.15 23.86
#